data_AF-A0A1G8WG60-F1
#
_entry.id   AF-A0A1G8WG60-F1
#
_cell.length_a   1.000
_cell.length_b   1.000
_cell.length_c   1.000
_cell.angle_alpha   90.00
_cell.angle_beta   90.00
_cell.angle_gamma   90.00
#
_symmetry.space_group_name_H-M   'P 1'
#
loop_
_entity.id
_entity.type
_entity.pdbx_description
1 polymer ?
#
loop_
_entity_poly.entity_id
_entity_poly.type
_entity_poly.pdbx_seq_one_letter_code
_entity_poly.pdbx_strand_id
1 'polypeptide(L)'
;MNKKVTSIFANLGIIFWLIGFLAGDKEGAKQFLNQGLIPSILICIPVVNIVGIVFCVWGLIYAIQDNETPLPLFGGIQVIK
;
A
#
# COMPACT_ATOMS: atom_id res chain seq x y z
N MET A 1 -3.20 14.05 -7.67
CA MET A 1 -4.16 13.44 -6.71
C MET A 1 -3.72 13.81 -5.30
N ASN A 2 -4.61 14.02 -4.32
CA ASN A 2 -4.18 14.34 -2.95
C ASN A 2 -3.57 13.10 -2.26
N LYS A 3 -2.71 13.31 -1.25
CA LYS A 3 -2.07 12.25 -0.45
C LYS A 3 -3.04 11.14 -0.05
N LYS A 4 -4.17 11.48 0.59
CA LYS A 4 -5.16 10.50 1.07
C LYS A 4 -5.69 9.57 -0.03
N VAL A 5 -6.01 10.13 -1.19
CA VAL A 5 -6.49 9.34 -2.34
C VAL A 5 -5.37 8.45 -2.87
N THR A 6 -4.13 8.96 -2.88
CA THR A 6 -2.95 8.19 -3.30
C THR A 6 -2.69 7.01 -2.36
N SER A 7 -2.83 7.22 -1.04
CA SER A 7 -2.70 6.17 -0.02
C SER A 7 -3.75 5.08 -0.17
N ILE A 8 -5.01 5.43 -0.49
CA ILE A 8 -6.09 4.45 -0.72
C ILE A 8 -5.78 3.64 -1.98
N PHE A 9 -5.41 4.31 -3.07
CA PHE A 9 -5.08 3.66 -4.34
C PHE A 9 -3.90 2.71 -4.20
N ALA A 10 -2.90 3.06 -3.38
CA ALA A 10 -1.77 2.19 -3.09
C ALA A 10 -2.15 0.85 -2.45
N ASN A 11 -3.28 0.76 -1.75
CA ASN A 11 -3.70 -0.43 -1.01
C ASN A 11 -4.90 -1.16 -1.65
N LEU A 12 -5.41 -0.71 -2.81
CA LEU A 12 -6.53 -1.38 -3.51
C LEU A 12 -6.09 -2.55 -4.40
N GLY A 13 -4.79 -2.65 -4.70
CA GLY A 13 -4.21 -3.69 -5.56
C GLY A 13 -3.23 -3.12 -6.58
N ILE A 14 -2.56 -4.01 -7.33
CA ILE A 14 -1.45 -3.65 -8.23
C ILE A 14 -1.82 -2.59 -9.28
N ILE A 15 -3.02 -2.68 -9.87
CA ILE A 15 -3.48 -1.70 -10.89
C ILE A 15 -3.68 -0.32 -10.28
N PHE A 16 -4.34 -0.25 -9.12
CA PHE A 16 -4.57 1.01 -8.41
C PHE A 16 -3.27 1.58 -7.83
N TRP A 17 -2.36 0.70 -7.41
CA TRP A 17 -1.03 1.08 -6.98
C TRP A 17 -0.26 1.78 -8.10
N LEU A 18 -0.30 1.26 -9.32
CA LEU A 18 0.31 1.91 -10.50
C LEU A 18 -0.29 3.29 -10.75
N ILE A 19 -1.61 3.44 -10.62
CA ILE A 19 -2.28 4.75 -10.78
C ILE A 19 -1.81 5.72 -9.68
N GLY A 20 -1.76 5.27 -8.42
CA GLY A 20 -1.26 6.06 -7.31
C GLY A 20 0.22 6.44 -7.47
N PHE A 21 1.03 5.53 -8.00
CA PHE A 21 2.44 5.80 -8.29
C PHE A 21 2.61 6.79 -9.44
N LEU A 22 1.85 6.69 -10.54
CA LEU A 22 2.05 7.54 -11.72
C LEU A 22 1.38 8.91 -11.61
N ALA A 23 0.19 9.00 -11.03
CA ALA A 23 -0.65 10.21 -11.00
C ALA A 23 -0.90 10.77 -9.58
N GLY A 24 -0.42 10.07 -8.55
CA GLY A 24 -0.58 10.45 -7.15
C GLY A 24 0.59 11.25 -6.57
N ASP A 25 0.39 11.66 -5.32
CA ASP A 25 1.39 12.37 -4.52
C ASP A 25 2.40 11.37 -3.92
N LYS A 26 3.54 11.23 -4.61
CA LYS A 26 4.60 10.27 -4.24
C LYS A 26 5.32 10.63 -2.95
N GLU A 27 5.48 11.92 -2.67
CA GLU A 27 6.21 12.38 -1.49
C GLU A 27 5.35 12.23 -0.24
N GLY A 28 4.08 12.66 -0.32
CA GLY A 28 3.14 12.56 0.81
C GLY A 28 2.68 11.13 1.09
N ALA A 29 2.51 10.27 0.07
CA ALA A 29 2.00 8.91 0.24
C ALA A 29 3.08 7.82 0.14
N LYS A 30 4.37 8.20 0.22
CA LYS A 30 5.52 7.31 0.02
C LYS A 30 5.44 6.02 0.81
N GLN A 31 5.08 6.12 2.09
CA GLN A 31 4.99 4.96 2.97
C GLN A 31 3.84 4.03 2.58
N PHE A 32 2.67 4.60 2.24
CA PHE A 32 1.53 3.83 1.77
C PHE A 32 1.80 3.16 0.42
N LEU A 33 2.52 3.84 -0.49
CA LEU A 33 2.99 3.25 -1.74
C LEU A 33 3.96 2.11 -1.47
N ASN A 34 4.96 2.28 -0.62
CA ASN A 34 5.92 1.22 -0.32
C ASN A 34 5.26 0.00 0.32
N GLN A 35 4.39 0.22 1.31
CA GLN A 35 3.74 -0.88 2.03
C GLN A 35 2.56 -1.50 1.28
N GLY A 36 1.87 -0.76 0.39
CA GLY A 36 0.68 -1.26 -0.31
C GLY A 36 0.98 -2.22 -1.48
N LEU A 37 2.18 -2.13 -2.07
CA LEU A 37 2.60 -3.01 -3.16
C LEU A 37 2.78 -4.45 -2.68
N ILE A 38 3.36 -4.65 -1.50
CA ILE A 38 3.78 -5.97 -1.02
C ILE A 38 2.57 -6.89 -0.73
N PRO A 39 1.55 -6.46 0.02
CA PRO A 39 0.31 -7.22 0.21
C PRO A 39 -0.36 -7.54 -1.13
N SER A 40 -0.35 -6.59 -2.07
CA SER A 40 -0.92 -6.77 -3.39
C SER A 40 -0.23 -7.90 -4.19
N ILE A 41 1.09 -8.06 -4.05
CA ILE A 41 1.84 -9.17 -4.65
C ILE A 41 1.59 -10.49 -3.90
N LEU A 42 1.56 -10.46 -2.57
CA LEU A 42 1.32 -11.66 -1.73
C LEU A 42 -0.04 -12.31 -2.04
N ILE A 43 -1.07 -11.50 -2.34
CA ILE A 43 -2.40 -11.99 -2.74
C ILE A 43 -2.34 -12.86 -4.00
N CYS A 44 -1.40 -12.61 -4.92
CA CYS A 44 -1.24 -13.39 -6.14
C CYS A 44 -0.58 -14.76 -5.91
N ILE A 45 0.00 -15.00 -4.73
CA ILE A 45 0.70 -16.25 -4.39
C ILE A 45 -0.24 -17.13 -3.55
N PRO A 46 -0.71 -18.29 -4.06
CA PRO A 46 -1.75 -19.09 -3.39
C PRO A 46 -1.43 -19.52 -1.96
N VAL A 47 -0.16 -19.72 -1.64
CA VAL A 47 0.31 -20.20 -0.33
C VAL A 47 0.25 -19.11 0.75
N VAL A 48 0.39 -17.84 0.37
CA VAL A 48 0.48 -16.70 1.31
C VAL A 48 -0.62 -15.64 1.06
N ASN A 49 -1.61 -15.98 0.23
CA ASN A 49 -2.66 -15.05 -0.17
C ASN A 49 -3.46 -14.51 1.04
N ILE A 50 -3.77 -15.35 2.02
CA ILE A 50 -4.50 -14.96 3.25
C ILE A 50 -3.72 -13.88 4.00
N VAL A 51 -2.41 -14.06 4.14
CA VAL A 51 -1.53 -13.07 4.79
C VAL A 51 -1.56 -11.76 4.00
N GLY A 52 -1.48 -11.84 2.67
CA GLY A 52 -1.61 -10.68 1.78
C GLY A 52 -2.95 -9.95 1.96
N ILE A 53 -4.08 -10.67 2.05
CA ILE A 53 -5.40 -10.08 2.26
C ILE A 53 -5.47 -9.34 3.61
N VAL A 54 -5.00 -9.96 4.69
CA VAL A 54 -5.00 -9.36 6.03
C VAL A 54 -4.23 -8.04 6.02
N PHE A 55 -3.02 -8.03 5.46
CA PHE A 55 -2.20 -6.81 5.39
C PHE A 55 -2.77 -5.76 4.43
N CYS A 56 -3.43 -6.17 3.36
CA CYS A 56 -4.10 -5.27 2.42
C CYS A 56 -5.25 -4.52 3.11
N VAL A 57 -6.12 -5.24 3.85
CA VAL A 57 -7.21 -4.62 4.62
C VAL A 57 -6.66 -3.70 5.70
N TRP A 58 -5.60 -4.10 6.39
CA TRP A 58 -4.97 -3.27 7.42
C TRP A 58 -4.36 -1.99 6.83
N GLY A 59 -3.67 -2.10 5.69
CA GLY A 59 -3.13 -0.97 4.93
C GLY A 59 -4.22 -0.02 4.44
N LEU A 60 -5.37 -0.54 4.00
CA LEU A 60 -6.54 0.27 3.65
C LEU A 60 -7.12 1.03 4.84
N ILE A 61 -7.25 0.39 6.00
CA ILE A 61 -7.72 1.06 7.24
C ILE A 61 -6.79 2.21 7.59
N TYR A 62 -5.47 1.98 7.56
CA TYR A 62 -4.47 3.01 7.83
C TYR A 62 -4.51 4.13 6.80
N ALA A 63 -4.67 3.83 5.50
CA ALA A 63 -4.82 4.83 4.45
C ALA A 63 -6.08 5.70 4.64
N ILE A 64 -7.19 5.11 5.11
CA ILE A 64 -8.43 5.84 5.40
C ILE A 64 -8.27 6.75 6.62
N GLN A 65 -7.56 6.28 7.64
CA GLN A 65 -7.25 7.01 8.87
C GLN A 65 -6.10 8.03 8.70
N ASP A 66 -5.46 8.05 7.53
CA ASP A 66 -4.22 8.79 7.27
C ASP A 66 -3.12 8.50 8.31
N ASN A 67 -3.12 7.26 8.80
CA ASN A 67 -2.18 6.78 9.81
C ASN A 67 -0.94 6.21 9.12
N GLU A 68 0.17 6.93 9.23
CA GLU A 68 1.47 6.55 8.67
C GLU A 68 2.22 5.51 9.52
N THR A 69 1.57 4.74 10.39
CA THR A 69 2.24 3.60 11.02
C THR A 69 2.53 2.52 9.98
N PRO A 70 3.80 2.06 9.87
CA PRO A 70 4.13 1.00 8.93
C PRO A 70 3.46 -0.31 9.34
N LEU A 71 3.01 -1.08 8.35
CA LEU A 71 2.54 -2.44 8.61
C LEU A 71 3.69 -3.29 9.19
N PRO A 72 3.38 -4.18 10.17
CA PRO A 72 4.37 -5.10 10.69
C PRO A 72 4.90 -5.96 9.53
N LEU A 73 6.20 -6.25 9.55
CA LEU A 73 6.99 -6.92 8.49
C LEU A 73 7.43 -6.06 7.31
N PHE A 74 6.77 -4.92 7.05
CA PHE A 74 7.03 -4.12 5.84
C PHE A 74 7.63 -2.73 6.10
N GLY A 75 7.72 -2.29 7.35
CA GLY A 75 8.20 -0.96 7.72
C GLY A 75 9.64 -0.62 7.28
N GLY A 76 10.47 -1.63 6.99
CA GLY A 76 11.82 -1.43 6.47
C GLY A 76 11.94 -1.48 4.95
N ILE A 77 10.90 -1.90 4.21
CA ILE A 77 10.99 -2.13 2.77
C ILE A 77 10.60 -0.84 2.04
N GLN A 78 11.59 -0.19 1.43
CA GLN A 78 11.39 1.04 0.66
C GLN A 78 11.61 0.75 -0.83
N VAL A 79 10.53 0.76 -1.61
CA VAL A 79 10.57 0.65 -3.07
C VAL A 79 10.86 2.02 -3.70
N ILE A 80 10.31 3.07 -3.09
CA ILE A 80 10.49 4.46 -3.46
C ILE A 80 11.43 5.10 -2.44
N LYS A 81 12.55 5.66 -2.93
CA LYS A 81 13.60 6.34 -2.15
C LYS A 81 13.23 7.75 -1.74
#